data_AF-A0A1Z9VRF0-F1
#
_entry.id   AF-A0A1Z9VRF0-F1
#
_cell.length_a   1.000
_cell.length_b   1.000
_cell.length_c   1.000
_cell.angle_alpha   90.00
_cell.angle_beta   90.00
_cell.angle_gamma   90.00
#
_symmetry.space_group_name_H-M   'P 1'
#
loop_
_entity.id
_entity.type
_entity.pdbx_description
1 polymer ?
#
loop_
_entity_poly.entity_id
_entity_poly.type
_entity_poly.pdbx_seq_one_letter_code
_entity_poly.pdbx_strand_id
1 'polypeptide(L)'
;MDVILCLYSRYCNESVKFLKELEDQMEVRKLCVDHEKIRKRLLDSDYGLTKVPIVLIFHNSGEMEKIEGTECTEWLNFVRKKLASEAEPPSVEAPVIPSTKISVEKVEFEKEPEEGAGVENAEEGTRKKSNEGGILNRAQQLQKERVEDTPPPRNPMD
;
A
#
# COMPACT_ATOMS: atom_id res chain seq x y z
N MET A 1 14.06 4.30 11.92
CA MET A 1 12.72 4.01 11.39
C MET A 1 12.83 2.76 10.56
N ASP A 2 12.05 1.75 10.90
CA ASP A 2 12.10 0.48 10.17
C ASP A 2 11.45 0.66 8.79
N VAL A 3 12.05 0.08 7.76
CA VAL A 3 11.56 0.18 6.39
C VAL A 3 10.88 -1.12 6.03
N ILE A 4 9.59 -1.06 5.71
CA ILE A 4 8.79 -2.23 5.35
C ILE A 4 8.60 -2.24 3.83
N LEU A 5 9.01 -3.34 3.19
CA LEU A 5 8.85 -3.59 1.76
C LEU A 5 7.95 -4.81 1.54
N CYS A 6 6.78 -4.58 0.95
CA CYS A 6 5.84 -5.62 0.54
C CYS A 6 6.07 -5.99 -0.93
N LEU A 7 6.44 -7.24 -1.18
CA LEU A 7 6.48 -7.82 -2.52
C LEU A 7 5.14 -8.50 -2.80
N TYR A 8 4.49 -8.12 -3.89
CA TYR A 8 3.14 -8.60 -4.22
C TYR A 8 2.99 -8.95 -5.70
N SER A 9 2.03 -9.80 -6.01
CA SER A 9 1.64 -10.14 -7.39
C SER A 9 0.20 -9.71 -7.63
N ARG A 10 -0.06 -9.03 -8.76
CA ARG A 10 -1.40 -8.63 -9.20
C ARG A 10 -2.24 -9.81 -9.66
N TYR A 11 -1.62 -10.92 -10.01
CA TYR A 11 -2.30 -12.14 -10.44
C TYR A 11 -2.68 -13.04 -9.26
N CYS A 12 -2.20 -12.75 -8.05
CA CYS A 12 -2.54 -13.48 -6.84
C CYS A 12 -3.56 -12.67 -6.02
N ASN A 13 -4.81 -13.13 -5.98
CA ASN A 13 -5.88 -12.46 -5.25
C ASN A 13 -5.58 -12.29 -3.76
N GLU A 14 -4.95 -13.29 -3.14
CA GLU A 14 -4.56 -13.25 -1.73
C GLU A 14 -3.52 -12.15 -1.48
N SER A 15 -2.51 -12.04 -2.35
CA SER A 15 -1.48 -11.01 -2.27
C SER A 15 -2.05 -9.59 -2.44
N VAL A 16 -3.03 -9.41 -3.32
CA VAL A 16 -3.70 -8.11 -3.52
C VAL A 16 -4.56 -7.72 -2.32
N LYS A 17 -5.28 -8.67 -1.73
CA LYS A 17 -6.07 -8.44 -0.51
C LYS A 17 -5.16 -8.05 0.65
N PHE A 18 -4.10 -8.83 0.87
CA PHE A 18 -3.11 -8.57 1.91
C PHE A 18 -2.48 -7.17 1.77
N LEU A 19 -2.09 -6.79 0.54
CA LEU A 19 -1.50 -5.46 0.30
C LEU A 19 -2.44 -4.33 0.73
N LYS A 20 -3.74 -4.43 0.42
CA LYS A 20 -4.72 -3.41 0.81
C LYS A 20 -4.85 -3.32 2.34
N GLU A 21 -4.98 -4.47 3.01
CA GLU A 21 -5.07 -4.52 4.46
C GLU A 21 -3.81 -3.96 5.14
N LEU A 22 -2.63 -4.16 4.54
CA LEU A 22 -1.37 -3.64 5.04
C LEU A 22 -1.26 -2.11 4.87
N GLU A 23 -1.66 -1.59 3.70
CA GLU A 23 -1.68 -0.15 3.40
C GLU A 23 -2.63 0.64 4.32
N ASP A 24 -3.75 0.02 4.73
CA ASP A 24 -4.71 0.63 5.66
C ASP A 24 -4.18 0.75 7.10
N GLN A 25 -3.12 0.03 7.45
CA GLN A 25 -2.59 -0.01 8.82
C GLN A 25 -1.27 0.77 8.97
N MET A 26 -0.42 0.79 7.94
CA MET A 26 0.88 1.43 8.00
C MET A 26 1.41 1.82 6.63
N GLU A 27 2.35 2.77 6.61
CA GLU A 27 3.05 3.15 5.38
C GLU A 27 4.06 2.05 4.99
N VAL A 28 3.83 1.43 3.83
CA VAL A 28 4.71 0.39 3.28
C VAL A 28 5.18 0.72 1.88
N ARG A 29 6.42 0.35 1.57
CA ARG A 29 6.89 0.35 0.18
C ARG A 29 6.36 -0.90 -0.50
N LYS A 30 5.86 -0.76 -1.71
CA LYS A 30 5.30 -1.87 -2.49
C LYS A 30 6.10 -2.13 -3.75
N LEU A 31 6.34 -3.40 -4.06
CA LEU A 31 7.01 -3.82 -5.28
C LEU A 31 6.24 -4.96 -5.94
N CYS A 32 5.83 -4.73 -7.19
CA CYS A 32 5.12 -5.73 -7.97
C CYS A 32 6.11 -6.70 -8.60
N VAL A 33 6.02 -7.99 -8.26
CA VAL A 33 6.94 -9.04 -8.75
C VAL A 33 6.55 -9.63 -10.11
N ASP A 34 5.48 -9.12 -10.71
CA ASP A 34 5.00 -9.59 -12.02
C ASP A 34 5.89 -9.10 -13.17
N HIS A 35 6.68 -8.05 -12.94
CA HIS A 35 7.58 -7.56 -13.96
C HIS A 35 8.80 -8.49 -14.08
N GLU A 36 9.07 -9.00 -15.28
CA GLU A 36 10.13 -10.00 -15.51
C GLU A 36 11.51 -9.56 -14.99
N LYS A 37 11.89 -8.29 -15.24
CA LYS A 37 13.14 -7.70 -14.72
C LYS A 37 13.23 -7.74 -13.18
N ILE A 38 12.12 -7.49 -12.48
CA ILE A 38 12.06 -7.54 -11.02
C ILE A 38 12.17 -8.98 -10.56
N ARG A 39 11.40 -9.88 -11.17
CA ARG A 39 11.43 -11.31 -10.86
C ARG A 39 12.83 -11.91 -11.04
N LYS A 40 13.50 -11.62 -12.15
CA LYS A 40 14.89 -12.06 -12.40
C LYS A 40 15.82 -11.57 -11.30
N ARG A 41 15.78 -10.26 -10.99
CA ARG A 41 16.61 -9.68 -9.92
C ARG A 41 16.36 -10.26 -8.54
N LEU A 42 15.11 -10.65 -8.24
CA LEU A 42 14.76 -11.33 -6.98
C LEU A 42 15.20 -12.79 -6.97
N LEU A 43 15.18 -13.47 -8.12
CA LEU A 43 15.66 -14.86 -8.23
C LEU A 43 17.19 -14.94 -8.21
N ASP A 44 17.87 -13.93 -8.76
CA ASP A 44 19.34 -13.82 -8.74
C ASP A 44 19.87 -13.43 -7.35
N SER A 45 18.98 -13.07 -6.42
CA SER A 45 19.35 -12.68 -5.06
C SER A 45 19.27 -13.85 -4.07
N ASP A 46 20.11 -13.83 -3.05
CA ASP A 46 20.20 -14.87 -2.03
C ASP A 46 19.04 -14.86 -1.01
N TYR A 47 17.98 -14.09 -1.24
CA TYR A 47 16.84 -14.00 -0.32
C TYR A 47 15.99 -15.27 -0.27
N GLY A 48 16.12 -16.17 -1.26
CA GLY A 48 15.42 -17.45 -1.28
C GLY A 48 13.90 -17.29 -1.24
N LEU A 49 13.37 -16.36 -2.03
CA LEU A 49 11.96 -15.99 -2.05
C LEU A 49 11.15 -17.02 -2.85
N THR A 50 10.16 -17.65 -2.24
CA THR A 50 9.42 -18.76 -2.88
C THR A 50 7.94 -18.47 -3.13
N LYS A 51 7.27 -17.75 -2.22
CA LYS A 51 5.82 -17.54 -2.27
C LYS A 51 5.45 -16.10 -2.05
N VAL A 52 4.44 -15.59 -2.76
CA VAL A 52 3.85 -14.26 -2.55
C VAL A 52 2.50 -14.36 -1.81
N PRO A 53 2.11 -13.38 -0.97
CA PRO A 53 2.81 -12.15 -0.64
C PRO A 53 4.08 -12.36 0.19
N ILE A 54 5.01 -11.39 0.16
CA ILE A 54 6.24 -11.40 0.99
C ILE A 54 6.37 -10.04 1.66
N VAL A 55 6.71 -10.04 2.94
CA VAL A 55 7.06 -8.85 3.68
C VAL A 55 8.55 -8.93 4.04
N LEU A 56 9.29 -7.90 3.68
CA LEU A 56 10.68 -7.69 4.08
C LEU A 56 10.72 -6.49 5.02
N ILE A 57 11.21 -6.71 6.24
CA ILE A 57 11.32 -5.68 7.27
C ILE A 57 12.81 -5.40 7.48
N PHE A 58 13.22 -4.16 7.18
CA PHE A 58 14.58 -3.71 7.41
C PHE A 58 14.61 -2.90 8.70
N HIS A 59 15.21 -3.48 9.74
CA HIS A 59 15.37 -2.81 11.03
C HIS A 59 16.56 -1.86 11.02
N ASN A 60 16.54 -0.89 11.92
CA ASN A 60 17.67 0.03 12.10
C ASN A 60 18.95 -0.66 12.61
N SER A 61 18.82 -1.88 13.15
CA SER A 61 19.95 -2.74 13.53
C SER A 61 20.74 -3.24 12.32
N GLY A 62 20.20 -3.11 11.11
CA GLY A 62 20.74 -3.73 9.90
C GLY A 62 20.26 -5.17 9.70
N GLU A 63 19.42 -5.68 10.60
CA GLU A 63 18.76 -6.97 10.45
C GLU A 63 17.61 -6.88 9.46
N MET A 64 17.42 -7.97 8.70
CA MET A 64 16.32 -8.12 7.76
C MET A 64 15.48 -9.32 8.18
N GLU A 65 14.21 -9.07 8.49
CA GLU A 65 13.23 -10.12 8.69
C GLU A 65 12.47 -10.40 7.39
N LYS A 66 12.23 -11.68 7.13
CA LYS A 66 11.53 -12.17 5.94
C LYS A 66 10.32 -12.99 6.38
N ILE A 67 9.16 -12.66 5.81
CA ILE A 67 7.89 -13.33 6.07
C ILE A 67 7.24 -13.65 4.73
N GLU A 68 6.83 -14.90 4.50
CA GLU A 68 6.30 -15.36 3.21
C GLU A 68 4.91 -15.97 3.33
N GLY A 69 4.09 -15.78 2.29
CA GLY A 69 2.79 -16.45 2.14
C GLY A 69 1.81 -16.15 3.26
N THR A 70 1.23 -17.19 3.85
CA THR A 70 0.18 -17.10 4.88
C THR A 70 0.67 -16.50 6.19
N GLU A 71 1.96 -16.63 6.49
CA GLU A 71 2.59 -16.05 7.69
C GLU A 71 2.52 -14.52 7.66
N CYS A 72 2.42 -13.90 6.48
CA CYS A 72 2.25 -12.46 6.34
C CYS A 72 0.95 -11.99 7.02
N THR A 73 -0.13 -12.75 6.87
CA THR A 73 -1.43 -12.43 7.46
C THR A 73 -1.41 -12.57 8.98
N GLU A 74 -0.71 -13.59 9.50
CA GLU A 74 -0.53 -13.78 10.94
C GLU A 74 0.28 -12.63 11.54
N TRP A 75 1.37 -12.24 10.86
CA TRP A 75 2.19 -11.10 11.25
C TRP A 75 1.39 -9.79 11.26
N LEU A 76 0.58 -9.53 10.24
CA LEU A 76 -0.25 -8.33 10.18
C LEU A 76 -1.25 -8.26 11.36
N ASN A 77 -1.85 -9.40 11.72
CA ASN A 77 -2.73 -9.48 12.89
C ASN A 77 -1.97 -9.24 14.19
N PHE A 78 -0.74 -9.72 14.31
CA PHE A 78 0.12 -9.44 15.45
C PHE A 78 0.44 -7.94 15.56
N VAL A 79 0.82 -7.30 14.46
CA VAL A 79 1.11 -5.85 14.44
C VAL A 79 -0.14 -5.04 14.80
N ARG A 80 -1.31 -5.40 14.26
CA ARG A 80 -2.58 -4.75 14.60
C ARG A 80 -2.87 -4.82 16.10
N LYS A 81 -2.69 -5.98 16.73
CA LYS A 81 -2.88 -6.16 18.17
C LYS A 81 -1.93 -5.28 18.97
N LYS A 82 -0.66 -5.22 18.57
CA LYS A 82 0.36 -4.41 19.25
C LYS A 82 0.05 -2.91 19.16
N LEU A 83 -0.41 -2.44 18.01
CA LEU A 83 -0.82 -1.05 17.81
C LEU A 83 -2.07 -0.71 18.63
N ALA A 84 -3.04 -1.62 18.70
CA ALA A 84 -4.26 -1.42 19.50
C ALA A 84 -3.96 -1.35 21.00
N SER A 85 -3.03 -2.15 21.52
CA SER A 85 -2.65 -2.12 22.94
C SER A 85 -1.89 -0.87 23.36
N GLU A 86 -1.18 -0.22 22.43
CA GLU A 86 -0.42 1.01 22.73
C GLU A 86 -1.29 2.27 22.68
N ALA A 87 -2.50 2.16 22.11
CA ALA A 87 -3.46 3.26 22.01
C ALA A 87 -4.32 3.46 23.27
N GLU A 88 -4.26 2.57 24.27
CA GLU A 88 -4.90 2.83 25.56
C GLU A 88 -4.07 3.87 26.33
N PRO A 89 -4.63 5.07 26.60
CA PRO A 89 -3.93 6.04 27.42
C PRO A 89 -3.69 5.41 28.80
N PRO A 90 -2.54 5.67 29.46
CA PRO A 90 -2.38 5.29 30.85
C PRO A 90 -3.58 5.86 31.58
N SER A 91 -4.40 4.97 32.18
CA SER A 91 -5.51 5.34 33.03
C SER A 91 -4.90 6.13 34.18
N VAL A 92 -4.84 7.45 34.03
CA VAL A 92 -4.48 8.34 35.11
C VAL A 92 -5.63 8.18 36.08
N GLU A 93 -5.41 7.40 37.15
CA GLU A 93 -6.31 7.36 38.29
C GLU A 93 -6.46 8.79 38.77
N ALA A 94 -7.49 9.47 38.29
CA ALA A 94 -7.79 10.81 38.71
C ALA A 94 -8.07 10.74 40.22
N PRO A 95 -7.38 11.54 41.06
CA PRO A 95 -7.68 11.59 42.47
C PRO A 95 -9.15 11.97 42.62
N VAL A 96 -9.91 11.11 43.32
CA VAL A 96 -11.34 11.29 43.58
C VAL A 96 -11.52 12.59 44.37
N ILE A 97 -11.85 13.68 43.66
CA ILE A 97 -12.24 14.93 44.31
C ILE A 97 -13.70 14.79 44.74
N PRO A 98 -14.04 14.95 46.03
CA PRO A 98 -15.41 14.85 46.51
C PRO A 98 -16.26 15.96 45.89
N SER A 99 -17.18 15.56 45.00
CA SER A 99 -18.10 16.45 44.30
C SER A 99 -19.11 17.04 45.29
N THR A 100 -19.06 18.35 45.47
CA THR A 100 -20.01 19.10 46.30
C THR A 100 -21.23 19.43 45.46
N LYS A 101 -22.41 19.01 45.94
CA LYS A 101 -23.70 19.17 45.27
C LYS A 101 -24.03 20.66 45.07
N ILE A 102 -24.08 21.12 43.82
CA ILE A 102 -24.68 22.39 43.45
C ILE A 102 -25.92 22.06 42.61
N SER A 103 -27.09 22.34 43.18
CA SER A 103 -28.39 22.26 42.51
C SER A 103 -28.48 23.36 41.46
N VAL A 104 -28.63 22.97 40.19
CA VAL A 104 -28.95 23.89 39.10
C VAL A 104 -30.44 23.81 38.83
N GLU A 105 -31.07 24.97 38.94
CA GLU A 105 -32.49 25.22 38.72
C GLU A 105 -32.87 25.02 37.25
N LYS A 106 -34.05 24.43 37.06
CA LYS A 106 -34.64 23.96 35.82
C LYS A 106 -35.15 25.14 34.99
N VAL A 107 -34.54 25.40 33.82
CA VAL A 107 -35.10 26.32 32.83
C VAL A 107 -35.72 25.49 31.70
N GLU A 108 -37.05 25.50 31.66
CA GLU A 108 -37.87 25.00 30.54
C GLU A 108 -37.71 25.93 29.33
N PHE A 109 -37.38 25.34 28.17
CA PHE A 109 -37.43 26.03 26.89
C PHE A 109 -38.23 25.16 25.91
N GLU A 110 -39.53 25.46 25.80
CA GLU A 110 -40.35 25.06 24.67
C GLU A 110 -40.09 26.01 23.50
N LYS A 111 -39.76 25.45 22.32
CA LYS A 111 -40.37 25.93 21.08
C LYS A 111 -40.36 24.89 19.96
N GLU A 112 -41.51 24.90 19.31
CA GLU A 112 -42.13 24.11 18.24
C GLU A 112 -41.36 23.82 16.94
N PRO A 113 -41.91 22.92 16.09
CA PRO A 113 -41.28 22.42 14.87
C PRO A 113 -41.57 23.31 13.66
N GLU A 114 -40.61 23.41 12.73
CA GLU A 114 -40.88 23.83 11.36
C GLU A 114 -40.51 22.71 10.38
N GLU A 115 -41.56 22.24 9.69
CA GLU A 115 -41.49 21.51 8.44
C GLU A 115 -40.83 22.36 7.36
N GLY A 116 -39.86 21.78 6.65
CA GLY A 116 -39.26 22.38 5.46
C GLY A 116 -39.15 21.34 4.36
N ALA A 117 -40.06 21.42 3.41
CA ALA A 117 -40.19 20.58 2.24
C ALA A 117 -38.95 20.62 1.32
N GLY A 118 -38.83 19.58 0.50
CA GLY A 118 -37.60 19.23 -0.22
C GLY A 118 -37.29 20.03 -1.46
N VAL A 119 -36.16 19.65 -2.08
CA VAL A 119 -35.87 19.87 -3.51
C VAL A 119 -35.03 18.69 -3.98
N GLU A 120 -35.67 17.81 -4.76
CA GLU A 120 -35.03 16.94 -5.72
C GLU A 120 -34.36 17.82 -6.80
N ASN A 121 -33.11 17.54 -7.16
CA ASN A 121 -32.61 17.86 -8.49
C ASN A 121 -31.66 16.77 -8.96
N ALA A 122 -32.09 16.12 -10.03
CA ALA A 122 -31.26 15.38 -10.96
C ALA A 122 -30.19 16.30 -11.56
N GLU A 123 -29.03 15.75 -11.91
CA GLU A 123 -28.61 15.81 -13.31
C GLU A 123 -27.45 14.86 -13.63
N GLU A 124 -27.64 14.29 -14.80
CA GLU A 124 -26.84 13.36 -15.56
C GLU A 124 -25.53 14.00 -16.04
N GLY A 125 -24.42 13.25 -16.00
CA GLY A 125 -23.09 13.79 -16.29
C GLY A 125 -22.13 12.79 -16.92
N THR A 126 -22.58 12.13 -17.99
CA THR A 126 -21.74 11.35 -18.91
C THR A 126 -20.62 12.22 -19.50
N ARG A 127 -19.34 11.93 -19.24
CA ARG A 127 -18.24 12.48 -20.07
C ARG A 127 -16.97 11.63 -20.14
N LYS A 128 -16.88 10.95 -21.29
CA LYS A 128 -15.74 10.84 -22.23
C LYS A 128 -14.51 9.99 -21.87
N LYS A 129 -14.47 8.83 -22.55
CA LYS A 129 -13.29 8.17 -23.14
C LYS A 129 -12.46 9.14 -24.00
N SER A 130 -11.16 9.22 -23.75
CA SER A 130 -10.08 9.68 -24.64
C SER A 130 -8.77 9.26 -23.94
N ASN A 131 -7.67 8.78 -24.52
CA ASN A 131 -7.24 8.60 -25.90
C ASN A 131 -6.02 7.66 -25.84
N GLU A 132 -6.17 6.37 -26.16
CA GLU A 132 -5.04 5.45 -26.36
C GLU A 132 -4.56 5.61 -27.81
N GLY A 133 -3.42 6.25 -28.04
CA GLY A 133 -2.92 6.39 -29.42
C GLY A 133 -1.60 7.10 -29.67
N GLY A 134 -0.78 7.40 -28.64
CA GLY A 134 0.38 8.28 -28.82
C GLY A 134 1.78 7.66 -28.78
N ILE A 135 1.95 6.42 -28.31
CA ILE A 135 3.29 5.97 -27.85
C ILE A 135 4.00 5.02 -28.86
N LEU A 136 3.28 4.48 -29.86
CA LEU A 136 3.86 3.43 -30.71
C LEU A 136 4.89 3.91 -31.75
N ASN A 137 4.96 5.20 -32.07
CA ASN A 137 5.80 5.67 -33.19
C ASN A 137 7.24 6.05 -32.82
N ARG A 138 7.60 6.13 -31.53
CA ARG A 138 8.95 6.58 -31.13
C ARG A 138 9.98 5.44 -31.00
N ALA A 139 9.54 4.20 -30.80
CA ALA A 139 10.44 3.06 -30.58
C ALA A 139 11.06 2.50 -31.88
N GLN A 140 10.38 2.63 -33.03
CA GLN A 140 10.89 2.08 -34.29
C GLN A 140 12.01 2.90 -34.93
N GLN A 141 12.21 4.17 -34.53
CA GLN A 141 13.24 5.01 -35.14
C GLN A 141 14.65 4.76 -34.57
N LEU A 142 14.78 4.21 -33.36
CA LEU A 142 16.08 3.98 -32.71
C LEU A 142 16.78 2.66 -33.09
N GLN A 143 16.12 1.76 -33.82
CA GLN A 143 16.76 0.51 -34.27
C GLN A 143 17.45 0.61 -35.63
N LYS A 144 17.24 1.71 -36.37
CA LYS A 144 17.80 1.83 -37.74
C LYS A 144 19.22 2.40 -37.79
N GLU A 145 19.74 2.95 -36.70
CA GLU A 145 21.09 3.55 -36.63
C GLU A 145 22.18 2.63 -36.05
N ARG A 146 21.87 1.39 -35.64
CA ARG A 146 22.83 0.54 -34.89
C ARG A 146 23.45 -0.62 -35.66
N VAL A 147 23.42 -0.61 -37.00
CA VAL A 147 23.84 -1.77 -37.83
C VAL A 147 25.04 -1.46 -38.75
N GLU A 148 25.70 -0.30 -38.66
CA GLU A 148 26.82 0.04 -39.57
C GLU A 148 28.22 0.00 -38.97
N ASP A 149 28.43 -0.55 -37.76
CA ASP A 149 29.76 -0.59 -37.13
C ASP A 149 30.13 -1.99 -36.61
N THR A 150 30.12 -2.98 -37.51
CA THR A 150 30.79 -4.27 -37.25
C THR A 150 31.92 -4.46 -38.25
N PRO A 151 33.19 -4.54 -37.79
CA PRO A 151 34.31 -4.82 -38.68
C PRO A 151 34.24 -6.26 -39.21
N PRO A 152 34.74 -6.52 -40.43
CA PRO A 152 34.66 -7.82 -41.06
C PRO A 152 35.51 -8.88 -40.32
N PRO A 153 35.09 -10.16 -40.33
CA PRO A 153 35.84 -11.23 -39.70
C PRO A 153 37.17 -11.46 -40.41
N ARG A 154 38.25 -11.58 -39.63
CA ARG A 154 39.57 -12.00 -40.12
C ARG A 154 39.52 -13.48 -40.48
N ASN A 155 39.82 -13.80 -41.74
CA ASN A 155 40.13 -15.17 -42.14
C ASN A 155 41.38 -15.66 -41.40
N PRO A 156 41.37 -16.89 -40.85
CA PRO A 156 42.61 -17.56 -40.48
C PRO A 156 43.30 -18.05 -41.77
N MET A 157 44.54 -17.60 -41.99
CA MET A 157 45.49 -18.24 -42.89
C MET A 157 46.38 -19.17 -42.05
N ASP A 158 46.53 -20.39 -42.57
CA ASP A 158 47.42 -21.50 -42.18
C ASP A 158 47.20 -22.19 -40.83
#